data_AF-A0A452YX19-F1
#
_entry.id   AF-A0A452YX19-F1
#
_cell.length_a   1.000
_cell.length_b   1.000
_cell.length_c   1.000
_cell.angle_alpha   90.00
_cell.angle_beta   90.00
_cell.angle_gamma   90.00
#
_symmetry.space_group_name_H-M   'P 1'
#
loop_
_entity.id
_entity.type
_entity.pdbx_description
1 polymer ?
#
loop_
_entity_poly.entity_id
_entity_poly.type
_entity_poly.pdbx_seq_one_letter_code
_entity_poly.pdbx_strand_id
1 'polypeptide(L)'
;VYQQMGIVTSFQNLLDNIFLPLFEVTIDPASHPQLHVFLKQVVGLDLVDDESKPERRPTKHMPTPEEWTNVFNPAFSYYAYYCYANLYTLNKLRESKGMNTIKFRPHAGEAGDVDHLAATFLLCHSISHGINLRKSPVLQYLYYLGQIGLAMSPLSNNSLFLDYHRNPFPMFFQRGLNVSLSTDDPLQIHLTKEPLVEEYSIAASLWKLSSCDLCEIARNSVYQSGFSHALKGTLDWQELLQERPFRERYPQNKCAHHQDRIQGPDLERRNAARLPQQRHLAR
;
A
#
# COMPACT_ATOMS: atom_id res chain seq x y z
N VAL A 1 14.65 -15.77 -14.30
CA VAL A 1 13.77 -16.86 -14.83
C VAL A 1 13.35 -16.58 -16.27
N TYR A 2 12.52 -15.58 -16.56
CA TYR A 2 11.99 -15.34 -17.92
C TYR A 2 13.06 -15.14 -18.99
N GLN A 3 14.14 -14.43 -18.66
CA GLN A 3 15.26 -14.23 -19.57
C GLN A 3 16.01 -15.54 -19.86
N GLN A 4 16.23 -16.39 -18.84
CA GLN A 4 16.87 -17.70 -19.02
C GLN A 4 16.01 -18.64 -19.88
N MET A 5 14.69 -18.50 -19.82
CA MET A 5 13.75 -19.22 -20.68
C MET A 5 13.71 -18.68 -22.11
N GLY A 6 14.39 -17.56 -22.40
CA GLY A 6 14.37 -16.90 -23.72
C GLY A 6 13.05 -16.20 -24.07
N ILE A 7 12.16 -16.00 -23.10
CA ILE A 7 10.84 -15.37 -23.30
C ILE A 7 10.94 -13.84 -23.37
N VAL A 8 11.88 -13.26 -22.61
CA VAL A 8 12.18 -11.84 -22.60
C VAL A 8 13.67 -11.63 -22.86
N THR A 9 14.03 -10.60 -23.63
CA THR A 9 15.44 -10.29 -23.94
C THR A 9 15.97 -9.11 -23.13
N SER A 10 15.07 -8.24 -22.67
CA SER A 10 15.37 -7.06 -21.84
C SER A 10 14.29 -6.85 -20.78
N PHE A 11 14.57 -5.98 -19.81
CA PHE A 11 13.55 -5.55 -18.84
C PHE A 11 12.39 -4.80 -19.51
N GLN A 12 12.66 -4.06 -20.61
CA GLN A 12 11.62 -3.36 -21.36
C GLN A 12 10.52 -4.31 -21.85
N ASN A 13 10.85 -5.53 -22.28
CA ASN A 13 9.82 -6.47 -22.74
C ASN A 13 8.83 -6.85 -21.62
N LEU A 14 9.29 -6.89 -20.38
CA LEU A 14 8.42 -7.14 -19.24
C LEU A 14 7.46 -5.95 -19.03
N LEU A 15 7.97 -4.72 -19.10
CA LEU A 15 7.15 -3.52 -19.00
C LEU A 15 6.14 -3.43 -20.16
N ASP A 16 6.57 -3.75 -21.38
CA ASP A 16 5.72 -3.76 -22.57
C ASP A 16 4.56 -4.74 -22.42
N ASN A 17 4.85 -5.97 -21.98
CA ASN A 17 3.85 -7.01 -21.77
C ASN A 17 2.79 -6.64 -20.72
N ILE A 18 3.13 -5.75 -19.78
CA ILE A 18 2.19 -5.28 -18.74
C ILE A 18 1.46 -4.03 -19.22
N PHE A 19 2.19 -3.00 -19.66
CA PHE A 19 1.65 -1.66 -19.82
C PHE A 19 1.11 -1.37 -21.22
N LEU A 20 1.67 -1.93 -22.30
CA LEU A 20 1.17 -1.66 -23.65
C LEU A 20 -0.30 -2.08 -23.81
N PRO A 21 -0.74 -3.30 -23.42
CA PRO A 21 -2.15 -3.68 -23.51
C PRO A 21 -3.06 -2.77 -22.68
N LEU A 22 -2.56 -2.26 -21.54
CA LEU A 22 -3.30 -1.35 -20.67
C LEU A 22 -3.46 0.05 -21.29
N PHE A 23 -2.45 0.53 -22.02
CA PHE A 23 -2.54 1.77 -22.79
C PHE A 23 -3.48 1.60 -23.99
N GLU A 24 -3.34 0.53 -24.77
CA GLU A 24 -4.17 0.24 -25.94
C GLU A 24 -5.67 0.18 -25.59
N VAL A 25 -6.03 -0.56 -24.54
CA VAL A 25 -7.43 -0.66 -24.08
C VAL A 25 -7.96 0.64 -23.47
N THR A 26 -7.07 1.49 -22.93
CA THR A 26 -7.46 2.80 -22.41
C THR A 26 -7.70 3.80 -23.56
N ILE A 27 -6.89 3.74 -24.61
CA ILE A 27 -7.04 4.56 -25.82
C ILE A 27 -8.33 4.14 -26.54
N ASP A 28 -8.48 2.86 -26.82
CA ASP A 28 -9.64 2.29 -27.49
C ASP A 28 -10.16 1.06 -26.71
N PRO A 29 -11.27 1.20 -25.95
CA PRO A 29 -11.90 0.08 -25.26
C PRO A 29 -12.32 -1.10 -26.16
N ALA A 30 -12.52 -0.87 -27.47
CA ALA A 30 -12.89 -1.92 -28.41
C ALA A 30 -11.71 -2.81 -28.82
N SER A 31 -10.46 -2.36 -28.63
CA SER A 31 -9.27 -3.17 -28.92
C SER A 31 -9.19 -4.40 -28.01
N HIS A 32 -9.60 -4.25 -26.75
CA HIS A 32 -9.59 -5.32 -25.74
C HIS A 32 -10.85 -5.24 -24.86
N PRO A 33 -12.05 -5.64 -25.35
CA PRO A 33 -13.31 -5.40 -24.66
C PRO A 33 -13.42 -6.12 -23.32
N GLN A 34 -12.91 -7.35 -23.23
CA GLN A 34 -12.90 -8.13 -21.98
C GLN A 34 -11.96 -7.50 -20.94
N LEU A 35 -10.78 -7.05 -21.37
CA LEU A 35 -9.83 -6.35 -20.52
C LEU A 35 -10.42 -5.03 -20.02
N HIS A 36 -11.12 -4.27 -20.88
CA HIS A 36 -11.78 -3.04 -20.45
C HIS A 36 -12.79 -3.28 -19.32
N VAL A 37 -13.61 -4.32 -19.43
CA VAL A 37 -14.59 -4.69 -18.39
C VAL A 37 -13.88 -5.14 -17.11
N PHE A 38 -12.84 -5.98 -17.24
CA PHE A 38 -12.03 -6.43 -16.11
C PHE A 38 -11.40 -5.24 -15.36
N LEU A 39 -10.82 -4.29 -16.09
CA LEU A 39 -10.15 -3.14 -15.49
C LEU A 39 -11.09 -2.24 -14.69
N LYS A 40 -12.41 -2.28 -14.90
CA LYS A 40 -13.38 -1.56 -14.03
C LYS A 40 -13.37 -2.07 -12.59
N GLN A 41 -12.92 -3.32 -12.38
CA GLN A 41 -12.82 -3.95 -11.07
C GLN A 41 -11.40 -3.90 -10.49
N VAL A 42 -10.39 -3.66 -11.31
CA VAL A 42 -9.00 -3.58 -10.84
C VAL A 42 -8.77 -2.27 -10.10
N VAL A 43 -8.29 -2.38 -8.86
CA VAL A 43 -8.07 -1.24 -7.96
C VAL A 43 -6.60 -1.00 -7.61
N GLY A 44 -5.74 -1.99 -7.85
CA GLY A 44 -4.34 -1.91 -7.47
C GLY A 44 -3.43 -2.77 -8.34
N LEU A 45 -2.17 -2.34 -8.42
CA LEU A 45 -1.04 -3.11 -8.94
C LEU A 45 -0.11 -3.40 -7.76
N ASP A 46 0.22 -4.67 -7.60
CA ASP A 46 1.06 -5.19 -6.52
C ASP A 46 2.26 -5.89 -7.14
N LEU A 47 3.46 -5.64 -6.58
CA LEU A 47 4.71 -6.27 -7.00
C LEU A 47 5.16 -7.20 -5.88
N VAL A 48 5.53 -8.43 -6.25
CA VAL A 48 5.87 -9.50 -5.32
C VAL A 48 7.10 -10.26 -5.80
N ASP A 49 7.93 -10.69 -4.86
CA ASP A 49 8.88 -11.81 -4.93
C ASP A 49 9.42 -12.02 -3.50
N ASP A 50 10.24 -13.04 -3.29
CA ASP A 50 11.05 -13.19 -2.07
C ASP A 50 12.01 -12.00 -1.89
N GLU A 51 11.61 -11.06 -1.03
CA GLU A 51 12.35 -9.83 -0.72
C GLU A 51 13.73 -10.12 -0.08
N SER A 52 13.97 -11.32 0.46
CA SER A 52 15.24 -11.66 1.11
C SER A 52 16.38 -11.92 0.13
N LYS A 53 16.07 -12.11 -1.16
CA LYS A 53 17.06 -12.34 -2.21
C LYS A 53 18.04 -11.16 -2.29
N PRO A 54 19.36 -11.42 -2.29
CA PRO A 54 20.34 -10.37 -2.44
C PRO A 54 20.17 -9.62 -3.77
N GLU A 55 20.15 -8.29 -3.68
CA GLU A 55 20.08 -7.41 -4.85
C GLU A 55 21.21 -6.38 -4.83
N ARG A 56 21.53 -5.84 -6.00
CA ARG A 56 22.51 -4.76 -6.13
C ARG A 56 21.77 -3.43 -6.03
N ARG A 57 22.04 -2.66 -4.97
CA ARG A 57 21.46 -1.32 -4.81
C ARG A 57 21.68 -0.48 -6.08
N PRO A 58 20.65 0.19 -6.61
CA PRO A 58 20.80 1.04 -7.78
C PRO A 58 21.81 2.16 -7.56
N THR A 59 22.52 2.52 -8.63
CA THR A 59 23.36 3.72 -8.65
C THR A 59 22.63 4.86 -9.37
N LYS A 60 23.22 6.06 -9.39
CA LYS A 60 22.64 7.19 -10.15
C LYS A 60 22.59 6.93 -11.67
N HIS A 61 23.47 6.08 -12.18
CA HIS A 61 23.64 5.81 -13.61
C HIS A 61 23.25 4.36 -13.92
N MET A 62 21.99 4.04 -13.74
CA MET A 62 21.45 2.73 -14.12
C MET A 62 21.14 2.69 -15.62
N PRO A 63 21.39 1.55 -16.29
CA PRO A 63 20.94 1.33 -17.67
C PRO A 63 19.42 1.53 -17.80
N THR A 64 18.95 1.91 -18.99
CA THR A 64 17.51 1.96 -19.28
C THR A 64 16.92 0.54 -19.34
N PRO A 65 15.58 0.38 -19.30
CA PRO A 65 14.95 -0.94 -19.37
C PRO A 65 15.32 -1.74 -20.62
N GLU A 66 15.52 -1.05 -21.75
CA GLU A 66 15.93 -1.64 -23.02
C GLU A 66 17.38 -2.14 -22.96
N GLU A 67 18.24 -1.39 -22.28
CA GLU A 67 19.65 -1.72 -22.09
C GLU A 67 19.86 -2.80 -21.01
N TRP A 68 18.87 -3.03 -20.14
CA TRP A 68 18.92 -4.07 -19.12
C TRP A 68 18.73 -5.47 -19.72
N THR A 69 19.80 -5.96 -20.32
CA THR A 69 19.91 -7.26 -21.00
C THR A 69 20.83 -8.23 -20.29
N ASN A 70 21.40 -7.82 -19.14
CA ASN A 70 22.29 -8.65 -18.35
C ASN A 70 21.52 -9.76 -17.60
N VAL A 71 22.24 -10.75 -17.07
CA VAL A 71 21.66 -11.94 -16.41
C VAL A 71 21.11 -11.68 -15.00
N PHE A 72 21.35 -10.50 -14.43
CA PHE A 72 20.94 -10.16 -13.08
C PHE A 72 19.55 -9.56 -13.07
N ASN A 73 18.76 -9.93 -12.05
CA ASN A 73 17.47 -9.31 -11.82
C ASN A 73 17.67 -7.83 -11.44
N PRO A 74 16.91 -6.88 -12.01
CA PRO A 74 16.90 -5.50 -11.52
C PRO A 74 16.53 -5.44 -10.04
N ALA A 75 17.07 -4.45 -9.32
CA ALA A 75 16.71 -4.24 -7.92
C ALA A 75 15.25 -3.79 -7.78
N PHE A 76 14.66 -4.04 -6.62
CA PHE A 76 13.27 -3.68 -6.28
C PHE A 76 12.94 -2.21 -6.60
N SER A 77 13.82 -1.28 -6.24
CA SER A 77 13.61 0.15 -6.48
C SER A 77 13.60 0.50 -7.97
N TYR A 78 14.30 -0.26 -8.81
CA TYR A 78 14.25 -0.14 -10.27
C TYR A 78 12.88 -0.59 -10.80
N TYR A 79 12.40 -1.75 -10.35
CA TYR A 79 11.04 -2.21 -10.64
C TYR A 79 9.99 -1.19 -10.23
N ALA A 80 10.04 -0.74 -8.97
CA ALA A 80 9.09 0.20 -8.41
C ALA A 80 9.05 1.52 -9.20
N TYR A 81 10.22 2.04 -9.62
CA TYR A 81 10.29 3.26 -10.42
C TYR A 81 9.60 3.12 -11.77
N TYR A 82 9.96 2.12 -12.58
CA TYR A 82 9.38 1.97 -13.92
C TYR A 82 7.92 1.54 -13.89
N CYS A 83 7.52 0.72 -12.91
CA CYS A 83 6.10 0.42 -12.68
C CYS A 83 5.33 1.69 -12.29
N TYR A 84 5.86 2.50 -11.37
CA TYR A 84 5.25 3.77 -11.00
C TYR A 84 5.12 4.73 -12.18
N ALA A 85 6.20 4.94 -12.96
CA ALA A 85 6.21 5.90 -14.06
C ALA A 85 5.17 5.56 -15.13
N ASN A 86 5.09 4.27 -15.51
CA ASN A 86 4.09 3.79 -16.45
C ASN A 86 2.69 3.88 -15.87
N LEU A 87 2.49 3.43 -14.63
CA LEU A 87 1.18 3.45 -13.98
C LEU A 87 0.66 4.87 -13.75
N TYR A 88 1.54 5.81 -13.41
CA TYR A 88 1.21 7.23 -13.27
C TYR A 88 0.69 7.80 -14.59
N THR A 89 1.44 7.58 -15.68
CA THR A 89 1.08 8.05 -17.02
C THR A 89 -0.23 7.42 -17.50
N LEU A 90 -0.38 6.11 -17.30
CA LEU A 90 -1.61 5.37 -17.60
C LEU A 90 -2.79 5.94 -16.80
N ASN A 91 -2.64 6.16 -15.49
CA ASN A 91 -3.70 6.71 -14.66
C ASN A 91 -4.10 8.12 -15.08
N LYS A 92 -3.14 8.97 -15.49
CA LYS A 92 -3.45 10.29 -16.02
C LYS A 92 -4.28 10.22 -17.31
N LEU A 93 -3.96 9.27 -18.19
CA LEU A 93 -4.75 9.02 -19.39
C LEU A 93 -6.15 8.48 -19.04
N ARG A 94 -6.25 7.50 -18.15
CA ARG A 94 -7.53 6.91 -17.70
C ARG A 94 -8.43 7.97 -17.05
N GLU A 95 -7.86 8.80 -16.18
CA GLU A 95 -8.53 9.94 -15.54
C GLU A 95 -9.05 10.92 -16.58
N SER A 96 -8.24 11.28 -17.59
CA SER A 96 -8.68 12.19 -18.67
C SER A 96 -9.87 11.68 -19.49
N LYS A 97 -10.09 10.36 -19.49
CA LYS A 97 -11.21 9.68 -20.17
C LYS A 97 -12.36 9.32 -19.22
N GLY A 98 -12.32 9.75 -17.96
CA GLY A 98 -13.32 9.42 -16.94
C GLY A 98 -13.35 7.94 -16.56
N MET A 99 -12.26 7.20 -16.77
CA MET A 99 -12.11 5.80 -16.39
C MET A 99 -11.53 5.67 -14.97
N ASN A 100 -11.73 4.51 -14.33
CA ASN A 100 -11.14 4.23 -13.02
C ASN A 100 -9.61 4.15 -13.10
N THR A 101 -8.93 4.51 -12.02
CA THR A 101 -7.46 4.43 -11.90
C THR A 101 -7.03 3.23 -11.04
N ILE A 102 -5.78 2.81 -11.20
CA ILE A 102 -5.18 1.67 -10.51
C ILE A 102 -4.11 2.19 -9.55
N LYS A 103 -4.23 1.89 -8.26
CA LYS A 103 -3.27 2.37 -7.24
C LYS A 103 -2.02 1.50 -7.21
N PHE A 104 -0.85 2.08 -6.93
CA PHE A 104 0.36 1.28 -6.72
C PHE A 104 0.47 0.84 -5.26
N ARG A 105 0.47 -0.49 -5.00
CA ARG A 105 0.32 -1.08 -3.67
C ARG A 105 1.21 -2.34 -3.49
N PRO A 106 2.54 -2.22 -3.60
CA PRO A 106 3.42 -3.38 -3.62
C PRO A 106 3.56 -4.06 -2.24
N HIS A 107 4.02 -5.31 -2.25
CA HIS A 107 4.69 -5.92 -1.11
C HIS A 107 6.05 -5.25 -0.92
N ALA A 108 6.33 -4.80 0.31
CA ALA A 108 7.61 -4.18 0.63
C ALA A 108 7.95 -4.22 2.12
N GLY A 109 9.21 -4.51 2.40
CA GLY A 109 9.77 -4.45 3.75
C GLY A 109 9.24 -5.56 4.65
N GLU A 110 8.80 -6.68 4.08
CA GLU A 110 8.67 -7.93 4.79
C GLU A 110 10.06 -8.45 5.20
N ALA A 111 10.95 -8.51 4.21
CA ALA A 111 12.34 -8.89 4.33
C ALA A 111 13.21 -7.90 3.52
N GLY A 112 14.40 -8.32 3.08
CA GLY A 112 15.25 -7.49 2.23
C GLY A 112 15.82 -6.23 2.87
N ASP A 113 16.18 -5.28 2.01
CA ASP A 113 16.83 -4.02 2.36
C ASP A 113 15.81 -2.94 2.76
N VAL A 114 16.21 -2.05 3.67
CA VAL A 114 15.39 -0.92 4.11
C VAL A 114 15.11 0.07 2.96
N ASP A 115 15.93 0.07 1.91
CA ASP A 115 15.74 0.92 0.73
C ASP A 115 14.42 0.61 -0.02
N HIS A 116 13.85 -0.60 0.13
CA HIS A 116 12.51 -0.92 -0.40
C HIS A 116 11.44 0.01 0.19
N LEU A 117 11.53 0.28 1.49
CA LEU A 117 10.62 1.16 2.22
C LEU A 117 10.85 2.63 1.86
N ALA A 118 12.09 3.03 1.57
CA ALA A 118 12.37 4.37 1.09
C ALA A 118 11.76 4.60 -0.31
N ALA A 119 11.91 3.65 -1.23
CA ALA A 119 11.34 3.73 -2.57
C ALA A 119 9.80 3.71 -2.53
N THR A 120 9.20 2.82 -1.75
CA THR A 120 7.73 2.74 -1.66
C THR A 120 7.11 3.94 -0.97
N PHE A 121 7.76 4.54 0.02
CA PHE A 121 7.31 5.81 0.61
C PHE A 121 7.15 6.92 -0.43
N LEU A 122 8.07 6.99 -1.40
CA LEU A 122 8.08 8.04 -2.43
C LEU A 122 7.06 7.79 -3.54
N LEU A 123 6.79 6.52 -3.87
CA LEU A 123 6.09 6.15 -5.10
C LEU A 123 4.70 5.54 -4.89
N CYS A 124 4.44 4.94 -3.73
CA CYS A 124 3.30 4.04 -3.55
C CYS A 124 2.17 4.65 -2.70
N HIS A 125 0.96 4.14 -2.88
CA HIS A 125 -0.20 4.56 -2.10
C HIS A 125 -0.28 3.88 -0.73
N SER A 126 0.11 2.61 -0.68
CA SER A 126 0.19 1.78 0.53
C SER A 126 1.14 0.62 0.25
N ILE A 127 1.48 -0.15 1.27
CA ILE A 127 2.28 -1.37 1.11
C ILE A 127 1.68 -2.54 1.88
N SER A 128 2.00 -3.75 1.44
CA SER A 128 1.85 -4.95 2.26
C SER A 128 3.11 -5.16 3.10
N HIS A 129 2.96 -5.71 4.31
CA HIS A 129 4.00 -5.92 5.34
C HIS A 129 4.53 -4.67 6.04
N GLY A 130 5.63 -4.07 5.58
CA GLY A 130 6.30 -2.97 6.29
C GLY A 130 7.00 -3.35 7.60
N ILE A 131 7.25 -4.63 7.85
CA ILE A 131 7.90 -5.15 9.08
C ILE A 131 9.23 -4.43 9.35
N ASN A 132 10.04 -4.24 8.31
CA ASN A 132 11.36 -3.63 8.39
C ASN A 132 11.34 -2.13 8.74
N LEU A 133 10.18 -1.48 8.81
CA LEU A 133 10.06 -0.13 9.41
C LEU A 133 10.51 -0.13 10.88
N ARG A 134 10.52 -1.29 11.56
CA ARG A 134 11.09 -1.41 12.90
C ARG A 134 12.61 -1.12 12.96
N LYS A 135 13.31 -1.25 11.83
CA LYS A 135 14.76 -1.06 11.70
C LYS A 135 15.16 0.39 11.38
N SER A 136 14.20 1.24 10.99
CA SER A 136 14.45 2.63 10.62
C SER A 136 13.46 3.57 11.31
N PRO A 137 13.86 4.22 12.42
CA PRO A 137 13.01 5.21 13.10
C PRO A 137 12.57 6.35 12.18
N VAL A 138 13.44 6.77 11.26
CA VAL A 138 13.16 7.87 10.31
C VAL A 138 12.05 7.47 9.34
N LEU A 139 12.18 6.32 8.67
CA LEU A 139 11.15 5.88 7.72
C LEU A 139 9.84 5.60 8.44
N GLN A 140 9.88 4.95 9.62
CA GLN A 140 8.68 4.72 10.40
C GLN A 140 7.93 6.01 10.74
N TYR A 141 8.66 7.07 11.10
CA TYR A 141 8.08 8.38 11.36
C TYR A 141 7.52 9.04 10.10
N LEU A 142 8.19 8.89 8.95
CA LEU A 142 7.67 9.37 7.67
C LEU A 142 6.38 8.66 7.25
N TYR A 143 6.29 7.33 7.44
CA TYR A 143 5.06 6.57 7.18
C TYR A 143 3.93 6.99 8.11
N TYR A 144 4.24 7.30 9.37
CA TYR A 144 3.28 7.89 10.30
C TYR A 144 2.78 9.26 9.81
N LEU A 145 3.67 10.18 9.44
CA LEU A 145 3.27 11.51 8.97
C LEU A 145 2.50 11.46 7.65
N GLY A 146 2.93 10.61 6.72
CA GLY A 146 2.28 10.41 5.43
C GLY A 146 1.00 9.57 5.52
N GLN A 147 0.72 8.96 6.68
CA GLN A 147 -0.38 8.02 6.89
C GLN A 147 -0.46 6.93 5.79
N ILE A 148 0.71 6.47 5.33
CA ILE A 148 0.83 5.42 4.32
C ILE A 148 0.34 4.11 4.93
N GLY A 149 -0.65 3.49 4.27
CA GLY A 149 -1.29 2.28 4.76
C GLY A 149 -0.34 1.07 4.76
N LEU A 150 -0.39 0.29 5.85
CA LEU A 150 0.33 -0.97 6.04
C LEU A 150 -0.69 -2.10 6.20
N ALA A 151 -0.83 -2.96 5.19
CA ALA A 151 -1.59 -4.21 5.31
C ALA A 151 -0.65 -5.30 5.83
N MET A 152 -0.82 -5.73 7.07
CA MET A 152 0.11 -6.63 7.74
C MET A 152 -0.55 -7.98 8.01
N SER A 153 0.22 -9.06 7.80
CA SER A 153 -0.24 -10.44 8.00
C SER A 153 0.58 -11.16 9.08
N PRO A 154 0.37 -10.86 10.38
CA PRO A 154 1.16 -11.40 11.47
C PRO A 154 1.29 -12.93 11.52
N LEU A 155 0.22 -13.68 11.26
CA LEU A 155 0.28 -15.15 11.22
C LEU A 155 1.16 -15.66 10.08
N SER A 156 1.07 -15.03 8.89
CA SER A 156 1.97 -15.34 7.76
C SER A 156 3.43 -15.08 8.15
N ASN A 157 3.72 -13.90 8.69
CA ASN A 157 5.10 -13.53 9.03
C ASN A 157 5.69 -14.48 10.10
N ASN A 158 4.85 -14.97 11.02
CA ASN A 158 5.22 -15.98 12.02
C ASN A 158 5.57 -17.33 11.41
N SER A 159 4.83 -17.77 10.40
CA SER A 159 5.09 -19.04 9.71
C SER A 159 6.41 -19.03 8.93
N LEU A 160 6.88 -17.86 8.50
CA LEU A 160 8.04 -17.75 7.60
C LEU A 160 9.35 -17.36 8.32
N PHE A 161 9.40 -16.22 9.02
CA PHE A 161 10.68 -15.66 9.48
C PHE A 161 10.63 -14.76 10.73
N LEU A 162 9.45 -14.49 11.31
CA LEU A 162 9.32 -13.59 12.47
C LEU A 162 8.30 -14.09 13.50
N ASP A 163 8.80 -14.62 14.62
CA ASP A 163 7.99 -14.97 15.80
C ASP A 163 6.89 -13.93 16.10
N TYR A 164 5.66 -14.41 16.25
CA TYR A 164 4.45 -13.62 16.41
C TYR A 164 4.58 -12.55 17.51
N HIS A 165 5.18 -12.91 18.65
CA HIS A 165 5.38 -11.97 19.77
C HIS A 165 6.36 -10.84 19.45
N ARG A 166 7.21 -11.03 18.44
CA ARG A 166 8.19 -10.05 17.97
C ARG A 166 7.68 -9.24 16.79
N ASN A 167 6.47 -9.50 16.28
CA ASN A 167 5.88 -8.74 15.18
C ASN A 167 5.69 -7.26 15.60
N PRO A 168 6.05 -6.27 14.76
CA PRO A 168 5.96 -4.86 15.13
C PRO A 168 4.55 -4.26 15.04
N PHE A 169 3.55 -5.00 14.53
CA PHE A 169 2.16 -4.55 14.42
C PHE A 169 1.63 -3.82 15.67
N PRO A 170 1.65 -4.40 16.89
CA PRO A 170 1.08 -3.75 18.07
C PRO A 170 1.78 -2.41 18.38
N MET A 171 3.09 -2.32 18.15
CA MET A 171 3.85 -1.08 18.33
C MET A 171 3.48 -0.04 17.27
N PHE A 172 3.33 -0.45 16.00
CA PHE A 172 2.89 0.46 14.93
C PHE A 172 1.48 0.99 15.19
N PHE A 173 0.56 0.12 15.60
CA PHE A 173 -0.80 0.51 15.98
C PHE A 173 -0.80 1.51 17.14
N GLN A 174 -0.07 1.23 18.23
CA GLN A 174 0.01 2.13 19.39
C GLN A 174 0.64 3.50 19.04
N ARG A 175 1.52 3.55 18.05
CA ARG A 175 2.14 4.79 17.55
C ARG A 175 1.22 5.56 16.58
N GLY A 176 0.08 5.01 16.19
CA GLY A 176 -0.87 5.62 15.27
C GLY A 176 -0.46 5.54 13.81
N LEU A 177 0.37 4.55 13.43
CA LEU A 177 0.56 4.23 12.02
C LEU A 177 -0.74 3.67 11.45
N ASN A 178 -0.97 3.91 10.17
CA ASN A 178 -2.15 3.44 9.43
C ASN A 178 -2.02 1.93 9.14
N VAL A 179 -2.20 1.09 10.16
CA VAL A 179 -2.11 -0.37 10.04
C VAL A 179 -3.48 -1.02 9.87
N SER A 180 -3.50 -2.10 9.10
CA SER A 180 -4.63 -3.04 8.99
C SER A 180 -4.12 -4.48 9.07
N LEU A 181 -4.99 -5.41 9.48
CA LEU A 181 -4.71 -6.85 9.49
C LEU A 181 -5.18 -7.49 8.17
N SER A 182 -4.33 -8.35 7.61
CA SER A 182 -4.56 -9.15 6.40
C SER A 182 -4.16 -10.61 6.62
N THR A 183 -4.57 -11.50 5.71
CA THR A 183 -4.37 -12.96 5.85
C THR A 183 -3.17 -13.50 5.08
N ASP A 184 -2.71 -12.80 4.04
CA ASP A 184 -1.73 -13.33 3.08
C ASP A 184 -2.25 -14.60 2.38
N ASP A 185 -1.72 -15.78 2.71
CA ASP A 185 -2.08 -17.09 2.16
C ASP A 185 -3.00 -17.90 3.10
N PRO A 186 -4.32 -17.63 3.15
CA PRO A 186 -5.22 -18.29 4.10
C PRO A 186 -5.30 -19.81 3.93
N LEU A 187 -5.05 -20.32 2.73
CA LEU A 187 -5.02 -21.75 2.45
C LEU A 187 -3.86 -22.46 3.16
N GLN A 188 -2.72 -21.76 3.35
CA GLN A 188 -1.51 -22.34 3.92
C GLN A 188 -1.44 -22.11 5.44
N ILE A 189 -1.98 -21.00 5.93
CA ILE A 189 -1.72 -20.49 7.28
C ILE A 189 -2.88 -20.75 8.25
N HIS A 190 -4.11 -20.55 7.81
CA HIS A 190 -5.28 -20.47 8.68
C HIS A 190 -5.97 -21.82 8.84
N LEU A 191 -6.50 -22.08 10.03
CA LEU A 191 -7.13 -23.35 10.39
C LEU A 191 -8.66 -23.27 10.40
N THR A 192 -9.21 -22.06 10.44
CA THR A 192 -10.65 -21.84 10.54
C THR A 192 -11.29 -21.56 9.19
N LYS A 193 -12.62 -21.63 9.15
CA LYS A 193 -13.40 -21.27 7.94
C LYS A 193 -13.40 -19.77 7.66
N GLU A 194 -13.05 -18.94 8.65
CA GLU A 194 -13.07 -17.49 8.59
C GLU A 194 -11.66 -16.94 8.87
N PRO A 195 -10.72 -17.06 7.91
CA PRO A 195 -9.29 -16.84 8.15
C PRO A 195 -8.99 -15.42 8.66
N LEU A 196 -9.66 -14.40 8.12
CA LEU A 196 -9.47 -13.03 8.59
C LEU A 196 -9.98 -12.86 10.04
N VAL A 197 -11.07 -13.53 10.41
CA VAL A 197 -11.59 -13.47 11.79
C VAL A 197 -10.63 -14.16 12.76
N GLU A 198 -9.99 -15.25 12.34
CA GLU A 198 -8.91 -15.92 13.08
C GLU A 198 -7.71 -14.99 13.28
N GLU A 199 -7.27 -14.25 12.25
CA GLU A 199 -6.20 -13.24 12.36
C GLU A 199 -6.53 -12.21 13.45
N TYR A 200 -7.74 -11.63 13.42
CA TYR A 200 -8.18 -10.65 14.42
C TYR A 200 -8.31 -11.28 15.81
N SER A 201 -8.79 -12.52 15.92
CA SER A 201 -9.02 -13.19 17.22
C SER A 201 -7.71 -13.54 17.93
N ILE A 202 -6.71 -13.99 17.17
CA ILE A 202 -5.38 -14.29 17.70
C ILE A 202 -4.67 -12.98 18.09
N ALA A 203 -4.72 -11.97 17.22
CA ALA A 203 -4.16 -10.64 17.53
C ALA A 203 -4.80 -10.04 18.79
N ALA A 204 -6.12 -10.13 18.93
CA ALA A 204 -6.84 -9.66 20.11
C ALA A 204 -6.39 -10.36 21.40
N SER A 205 -6.27 -11.68 21.34
CA SER A 205 -5.90 -12.49 22.50
C SER A 205 -4.45 -12.28 22.93
N LEU A 206 -3.52 -12.28 21.97
CA LEU A 206 -2.08 -12.20 22.26
C LEU A 206 -1.60 -10.78 22.55
N TRP A 207 -2.13 -9.77 21.85
CA TRP A 207 -1.77 -8.37 22.07
C TRP A 207 -2.74 -7.60 22.97
N LYS A 208 -3.74 -8.30 23.53
CA LYS A 208 -4.73 -7.76 24.47
C LYS A 208 -5.50 -6.57 23.88
N LEU A 209 -5.88 -6.67 22.60
CA LEU A 209 -6.64 -5.63 21.91
C LEU A 209 -8.09 -5.64 22.39
N SER A 210 -8.61 -4.46 22.71
CA SER A 210 -10.02 -4.30 23.05
C SER A 210 -10.89 -4.32 21.78
N SER A 211 -12.21 -4.45 21.94
CA SER A 211 -13.13 -4.31 20.80
C SER A 211 -12.97 -2.96 20.09
N CYS A 212 -12.68 -1.89 20.84
CA CYS A 212 -12.36 -0.57 20.29
C CYS A 212 -11.18 -0.64 19.32
N ASP A 213 -10.11 -1.32 19.71
CA ASP A 213 -8.89 -1.41 18.92
C ASP A 213 -9.13 -2.22 17.64
N LEU A 214 -9.84 -3.34 17.75
CA LEU A 214 -10.20 -4.17 16.59
C LEU A 214 -11.09 -3.40 15.59
N CYS A 215 -12.06 -2.64 16.10
CA CYS A 215 -12.89 -1.77 15.30
C CYS A 215 -12.08 -0.68 14.58
N GLU A 216 -11.06 -0.12 15.22
CA GLU A 216 -10.15 0.85 14.60
C GLU A 216 -9.35 0.23 13.46
N ILE A 217 -8.77 -0.94 13.70
CA ILE A 217 -7.99 -1.68 12.70
C ILE A 217 -8.86 -2.05 11.50
N ALA A 218 -10.09 -2.53 11.74
CA ALA A 218 -11.05 -2.84 10.69
C ALA A 218 -11.49 -1.57 9.92
N ARG A 219 -11.68 -0.45 10.61
CA ARG A 219 -11.99 0.84 9.97
C ARG A 219 -10.83 1.30 9.08
N ASN A 220 -9.59 1.18 9.54
CA ASN A 220 -8.41 1.51 8.75
C ASN A 220 -8.33 0.64 7.49
N SER A 221 -8.65 -0.65 7.57
CA SER A 221 -8.66 -1.53 6.40
C SER A 221 -9.66 -1.07 5.33
N VAL A 222 -10.83 -0.57 5.71
CA VAL A 222 -11.82 0.00 4.78
C VAL A 222 -11.29 1.27 4.14
N TYR A 223 -10.66 2.18 4.89
CA TYR A 223 -10.03 3.36 4.30
C TYR A 223 -8.92 2.99 3.33
N GLN A 224 -8.11 2.00 3.69
CA GLN A 224 -7.09 1.44 2.82
C GLN A 224 -7.68 0.70 1.62
N SER A 225 -8.91 0.18 1.66
CA SER A 225 -9.45 -0.60 0.53
C SER A 225 -9.53 0.17 -0.80
N GLY A 226 -9.65 -0.57 -1.91
CA GLY A 226 -9.82 -0.01 -3.25
C GLY A 226 -11.26 0.36 -3.62
N PHE A 227 -12.24 0.15 -2.72
CA PHE A 227 -13.65 0.40 -3.02
C PHE A 227 -13.94 1.87 -3.38
N SER A 228 -14.98 2.08 -4.19
CA SER A 228 -15.41 3.42 -4.61
C SER A 228 -15.84 4.26 -3.42
N HIS A 229 -15.76 5.58 -3.53
CA HIS A 229 -16.21 6.48 -2.48
C HIS A 229 -17.70 6.29 -2.15
N ALA A 230 -18.52 6.07 -3.19
CA ALA A 230 -19.94 5.75 -3.01
C ALA A 230 -20.11 4.49 -2.15
N LEU A 231 -19.41 3.40 -2.49
CA LEU A 231 -19.50 2.17 -1.72
C LEU A 231 -18.96 2.34 -0.30
N LYS A 232 -17.87 3.09 -0.10
CA LYS A 232 -17.36 3.39 1.25
C LYS A 232 -18.32 4.26 2.07
N GLY A 233 -19.15 5.08 1.43
CA GLY A 233 -20.17 5.90 2.07
C GLY A 233 -21.47 5.13 2.35
N THR A 234 -21.82 4.13 1.53
CA THR A 234 -23.01 3.27 1.70
C THR A 234 -22.72 2.04 2.54
N LEU A 235 -21.47 1.57 2.57
CA LEU A 235 -21.00 0.61 3.56
C LEU A 235 -21.22 1.30 4.90
N ASP A 236 -22.23 0.83 5.60
CA ASP A 236 -22.96 1.45 6.69
C ASP A 236 -22.15 1.61 7.99
N TRP A 237 -20.88 1.96 7.87
CA TRP A 237 -19.95 2.09 8.98
C TRP A 237 -20.17 3.40 9.74
N GLN A 238 -20.70 4.44 9.08
CA GLN A 238 -21.05 5.71 9.74
C GLN A 238 -22.30 5.57 10.62
N GLU A 239 -23.29 4.74 10.25
CA GLU A 239 -24.42 4.42 11.14
C GLU A 239 -24.05 3.35 12.17
N LEU A 240 -23.23 2.34 11.82
CA LEU A 240 -22.67 1.41 12.82
C LEU A 240 -21.86 2.14 13.91
N LEU A 241 -21.14 3.22 13.58
CA LEU A 241 -20.48 4.10 14.56
C LEU A 241 -21.46 4.91 15.43
N GLN A 242 -22.70 5.11 14.97
CA GLN A 242 -23.77 5.83 15.67
C GLN A 242 -24.73 4.91 16.44
N GLU A 243 -24.82 3.62 16.08
CA GLU A 243 -25.55 2.62 16.86
C GLU A 243 -24.96 2.49 18.27
N ARG A 244 -25.83 2.52 19.29
CA ARG A 244 -25.45 2.53 20.72
C ARG A 244 -24.38 1.49 21.10
N PRO A 245 -24.36 0.24 20.59
CA PRO A 245 -23.36 -0.76 20.98
C PRO A 245 -21.94 -0.46 20.47
N PHE A 246 -21.77 0.34 19.41
CA PHE A 246 -20.46 0.72 18.88
C PHE A 246 -20.00 2.07 19.43
N ARG A 247 -20.91 3.00 19.70
CA ARG A 247 -20.59 4.27 20.37
C ARG A 247 -20.09 4.07 21.81
N GLU A 248 -20.55 2.99 22.46
CA GLU A 248 -20.01 2.50 23.74
C GLU A 248 -18.68 1.74 23.59
N ARG A 249 -18.43 1.10 22.43
CA ARG A 249 -17.23 0.28 22.17
C ARG A 249 -16.08 1.01 21.46
N TYR A 250 -16.33 2.10 20.75
CA TYR A 250 -15.34 2.95 20.08
C TYR A 250 -15.57 4.42 20.47
N PRO A 251 -14.86 4.96 21.48
CA PRO A 251 -15.06 6.32 21.94
C PRO A 251 -14.67 7.31 20.83
N GLN A 252 -15.55 8.26 20.50
CA GLN A 252 -15.26 9.36 19.56
C GLN A 252 -13.97 10.11 19.97
N ASN A 253 -13.67 10.16 21.26
CA ASN A 253 -12.47 10.75 21.84
C ASN A 253 -11.17 10.09 21.36
N LYS A 254 -11.16 8.79 21.03
CA LYS A 254 -9.93 8.07 20.62
C LYS A 254 -9.54 8.41 19.19
N CYS A 255 -10.52 8.46 18.28
CA CYS A 255 -10.33 8.92 16.91
C CYS A 255 -9.96 10.41 16.86
N ALA A 256 -10.65 11.24 17.65
CA ALA A 256 -10.29 12.65 17.81
C ALA A 256 -8.86 12.80 18.35
N HIS A 257 -8.47 12.02 19.36
CA HIS A 257 -7.11 12.05 19.90
C HIS A 257 -6.04 11.67 18.85
N HIS A 258 -6.28 10.64 18.02
CA HIS A 258 -5.35 10.28 16.95
C HIS A 258 -5.29 11.36 15.86
N GLN A 259 -6.44 11.91 15.45
CA GLN A 259 -6.50 13.02 14.49
C GLN A 259 -5.79 14.27 15.03
N ASP A 260 -6.01 14.63 16.29
CA ASP A 260 -5.36 15.77 16.96
C ASP A 260 -3.84 15.58 17.09
N ARG A 261 -3.37 14.33 17.32
CA ARG A 261 -1.93 14.03 17.32
C ARG A 261 -1.29 14.15 15.95
N ILE A 262 -1.99 13.70 14.90
CA ILE A 262 -1.50 13.79 13.51
C ILE A 262 -1.55 15.25 13.03
N GLN A 263 -2.62 15.98 13.36
CA GLN A 263 -2.83 17.35 12.89
C GLN A 263 -2.03 18.37 13.69
N GLY A 264 -1.84 18.20 15.00
CA GLY A 264 -1.05 19.08 15.86
C GLY A 264 -1.50 20.56 15.87
N PRO A 265 -1.34 21.30 16.98
CA PRO A 265 -1.72 22.73 17.03
C PRO A 265 -0.89 23.65 16.09
N ASP A 266 0.16 23.12 15.44
CA ASP A 266 1.12 23.90 14.64
C ASP A 266 0.95 23.78 13.11
N LEU A 267 0.11 22.86 12.60
CA LEU A 267 -0.03 22.67 11.15
C LEU A 267 -0.92 23.75 10.52
N GLU A 268 -1.95 24.24 11.22
CA GLU A 268 -2.76 25.38 10.78
C GLU A 268 -1.92 26.67 10.69
N ARG A 269 -1.02 26.90 11.65
CA ARG A 269 -0.08 28.05 11.62
C ARG A 269 0.94 27.94 10.48
N ARG A 270 1.37 26.72 10.13
CA ARG A 270 2.31 26.48 9.02
C ARG A 270 1.64 26.54 7.64
N ASN A 271 0.37 26.15 7.52
CA ASN A 271 -0.40 26.29 6.29
C ASN A 271 -0.76 27.75 5.99
N ALA A 272 -1.00 28.58 7.02
CA ALA A 272 -1.13 30.03 6.86
C ALA A 272 0.16 30.72 6.37
N ALA A 273 1.33 30.16 6.67
CA ALA A 273 2.63 30.67 6.24
C ALA A 273 3.07 30.18 4.84
N ARG A 274 2.30 29.30 4.18
CA ARG A 274 2.61 28.70 2.87
C ARG A 274 1.83 29.31 1.69
N LEU A 275 1.21 30.47 1.85
CA LEU A 275 0.72 31.28 0.73
C LEU A 275 1.75 32.35 0.38
N PRO A 276 2.59 32.19 -0.66
CA PRO A 276 3.28 33.32 -1.25
C PRO A 276 2.27 34.16 -2.03
N GLN A 277 2.39 35.47 -1.87
CA GLN A 277 1.77 36.50 -2.69
C GLN A 277 1.94 36.19 -4.20
N GLN A 278 0.94 35.59 -4.83
CA GLN A 278 0.74 35.65 -6.28
C GLN A 278 -0.48 36.53 -6.59
N ARG A 279 -0.34 37.81 -6.27
CA ARG A 279 -1.13 38.89 -6.86
C ARG A 279 -0.20 40.06 -7.07
N HIS A 280 0.43 40.11 -8.23
CA HIS A 280 0.79 41.28 -9.01
C HIS A 280 1.88 40.90 -10.01
N LEU A 281 1.48 40.61 -11.24
CA LEU A 281 2.18 40.92 -12.50
C LEU A 281 1.26 40.49 -13.64
N ALA A 282 0.22 41.30 -13.83
CA ALA A 282 -0.55 41.38 -15.05
C ALA A 282 -0.90 42.86 -15.22
N ARG A 283 0.08 43.61 -15.75
CA ARG A 283 -0.07 44.87 -16.49
C ARG A 283 1.09 44.98 -17.45
#